data_AF-A0A915J2M8-F1
#
_entry.id   AF-A0A915J2M8-F1
#
_cell.length_a   1.000
_cell.length_b   1.000
_cell.length_c   1.000
_cell.angle_alpha   90.00
_cell.angle_beta   90.00
_cell.angle_gamma   90.00
#
_symmetry.space_group_name_H-M   'P 1'
#
loop_
_entity.id
_entity.type
_entity.pdbx_description
1 polymer ?
#
loop_
_entity_poly.entity_id
_entity_poly.type
_entity_poly.pdbx_seq_one_letter_code
_entity_poly.pdbx_strand_id
1 'polypeptide(L)'
;MACDSRLLDKESRQKALDIISTHVEESLHIKHHIGAGTKFKLINVFVCTRSAGSAVTCLYLSIKFLYGINVASQILLLNALLGSKFITCANPNESFVLDIILYILLLCATICSFIYWIFITVLPGRRLNFVNKYLVGLEGYRMVDSQSLRRFVFNFLRYDGVFLLRMTATHAGDLACCDLAKTLWNRFHDNKERAHDI
;
A
#
# COMPACT_ATOMS: atom_id res chain seq x y z
N MET A 1 -34.20 18.07 17.45
CA MET A 1 -33.55 16.77 17.25
C MET A 1 -32.43 16.94 16.23
N ALA A 2 -31.29 17.47 16.65
CA ALA A 2 -30.08 17.49 15.82
C ALA A 2 -29.29 16.23 16.19
N CYS A 3 -29.59 15.11 15.53
CA CYS A 3 -28.70 13.96 15.63
C CYS A 3 -27.39 14.38 14.97
N ASP A 4 -26.34 14.48 15.78
CA ASP A 4 -25.04 15.02 15.45
C ASP A 4 -24.51 14.37 14.16
N SER A 5 -24.34 15.15 13.09
CA SER A 5 -23.81 14.68 11.81
C SER A 5 -22.43 14.04 11.96
N ARG A 6 -21.71 14.37 13.05
CA ARG A 6 -20.43 13.74 13.43
C ARG A 6 -20.58 12.30 13.89
N LEU A 7 -21.75 11.90 14.39
CA LEU A 7 -22.04 10.54 14.81
C LEU A 7 -22.32 9.65 13.60
N LEU A 8 -23.01 10.17 12.59
CA LEU A 8 -23.16 9.52 11.28
C LEU A 8 -21.80 9.35 10.58
N ASP A 9 -20.93 10.37 10.58
CA ASP A 9 -19.59 10.26 9.99
C ASP A 9 -18.75 9.17 10.67
N LYS A 10 -18.80 9.10 12.01
CA LYS A 10 -18.13 8.04 12.77
C LYS A 10 -18.70 6.66 12.47
N GLU A 11 -20.03 6.50 12.44
CA GLU A 11 -20.66 5.21 12.18
C GLU A 11 -20.42 4.73 10.75
N SER A 12 -20.55 5.61 9.76
CA SER A 12 -20.23 5.31 8.35
C SER A 12 -18.75 4.97 8.18
N ARG A 13 -17.86 5.68 8.86
CA ARG A 13 -16.42 5.35 8.90
C ARG A 13 -16.18 3.99 9.56
N GLN A 14 -16.84 3.71 10.68
CA GLN A 14 -16.72 2.42 11.36
C GLN A 14 -17.18 1.27 10.45
N LYS A 15 -18.32 1.45 9.75
CA LYS A 15 -18.83 0.49 8.76
C LYS A 15 -17.86 0.29 7.59
N ALA A 16 -17.28 1.37 7.06
CA ALA A 16 -16.28 1.27 5.99
C ALA A 16 -15.01 0.55 6.46
N LEU A 17 -14.53 0.86 7.67
CA LEU A 17 -13.38 0.19 8.28
C LEU A 17 -13.67 -1.30 8.53
N ASP A 18 -14.89 -1.64 8.94
CA ASP A 18 -15.31 -3.02 9.15
C ASP A 18 -15.30 -3.79 7.83
N ILE A 19 -15.86 -3.23 6.76
CA ILE A 19 -15.82 -3.80 5.41
C ILE A 19 -14.37 -4.01 4.94
N ILE A 20 -13.50 -3.00 5.11
CA ILE A 20 -12.08 -3.10 4.74
C ILE A 20 -11.40 -4.21 5.53
N SER A 21 -11.64 -4.29 6.84
CA SER A 21 -11.03 -5.32 7.68
C SER A 21 -11.51 -6.72 7.29
N THR A 22 -12.80 -6.90 6.98
CA THR A 22 -13.37 -8.16 6.46
C THR A 22 -12.75 -8.53 5.13
N HIS A 23 -12.62 -7.59 4.18
CA HIS A 23 -12.00 -7.87 2.90
C HIS A 23 -10.51 -8.22 3.02
N VAL A 24 -9.79 -7.54 3.93
CA VAL A 24 -8.39 -7.85 4.23
C VAL A 24 -8.28 -9.27 4.80
N GLU A 25 -9.19 -9.63 5.71
CA GLU A 25 -9.25 -10.95 6.34
C GLU A 25 -9.63 -12.07 5.36
N GLU A 26 -10.64 -11.86 4.51
CA GLU A 26 -11.03 -12.81 3.45
C GLU A 26 -9.91 -12.98 2.41
N SER A 27 -9.27 -11.88 2.02
CA SER A 27 -8.11 -11.91 1.12
C SER A 27 -6.91 -12.65 1.73
N LEU A 28 -6.82 -12.68 3.06
CA LEU A 28 -5.85 -13.49 3.81
C LEU A 28 -6.26 -14.98 3.85
N HIS A 29 -7.55 -15.30 3.97
CA HIS A 29 -8.06 -16.67 4.15
C HIS A 29 -8.10 -17.53 2.87
N ILE A 30 -8.34 -16.94 1.69
CA ILE A 30 -8.45 -17.63 0.38
C ILE A 30 -7.16 -18.43 0.00
N LYS A 31 -6.05 -18.28 0.72
CA LYS A 31 -4.73 -18.82 0.36
C LYS A 31 -4.39 -20.25 0.82
N HIS A 32 -5.26 -20.99 1.51
CA HIS A 32 -4.92 -22.36 1.96
C HIS A 32 -5.02 -23.43 0.84
N HIS A 33 -5.75 -23.20 -0.26
CA HIS A 33 -6.23 -24.30 -1.11
C HIS A 33 -5.52 -24.50 -2.48
N ILE A 34 -4.50 -23.73 -2.86
CA ILE A 34 -3.91 -23.82 -4.22
C ILE A 34 -2.39 -23.94 -4.19
N GLY A 35 -1.91 -25.18 -4.31
CA GLY A 35 -0.52 -25.53 -4.60
C GLY A 35 -0.34 -26.12 -6.01
N ALA A 36 0.92 -26.07 -6.47
CA ALA A 36 1.52 -26.73 -7.64
C ALA A 36 1.39 -26.06 -9.03
N GLY A 37 2.52 -25.92 -9.74
CA GLY A 37 2.55 -25.67 -11.19
C GLY A 37 3.70 -24.79 -11.69
N THR A 38 4.77 -25.43 -12.15
CA THR A 38 6.04 -24.86 -12.63
C THR A 38 5.92 -24.15 -14.00
N LYS A 39 6.80 -23.14 -14.23
CA LYS A 39 7.27 -22.53 -15.51
C LYS A 39 6.81 -21.09 -15.83
N PHE A 40 7.44 -20.09 -15.21
CA PHE A 40 7.68 -18.75 -15.81
C PHE A 40 8.62 -17.93 -14.92
N LYS A 41 9.92 -17.81 -15.22
CA LYS A 41 10.91 -17.21 -14.30
C LYS A 41 10.72 -15.69 -14.07
N LEU A 42 10.13 -14.98 -15.03
CA LEU A 42 9.85 -13.53 -14.94
C LEU A 42 8.48 -13.24 -14.30
N ILE A 43 7.47 -14.09 -14.53
CA ILE A 43 6.23 -14.09 -13.74
C ILE A 43 6.53 -14.61 -12.31
N ASN A 44 7.65 -15.33 -12.08
CA ASN A 44 8.00 -15.85 -10.75
C ASN A 44 8.35 -14.75 -9.73
N VAL A 45 8.71 -13.53 -10.14
CA VAL A 45 8.79 -12.37 -9.21
C VAL A 45 7.37 -11.96 -8.77
N PHE A 46 6.42 -11.99 -9.70
CA PHE A 46 5.00 -11.79 -9.43
C PHE A 46 4.31 -13.01 -8.77
N VAL A 47 4.94 -14.18 -8.75
CA VAL A 47 4.47 -15.38 -8.02
C VAL A 47 5.17 -15.53 -6.66
N CYS A 48 6.39 -15.01 -6.46
CA CYS A 48 7.00 -14.87 -5.14
C CYS A 48 6.20 -13.90 -4.24
N THR A 49 5.50 -12.97 -4.88
CA THR A 49 4.44 -12.11 -4.31
C THR A 49 3.27 -12.91 -3.70
N ARG A 50 2.95 -14.10 -4.23
CA ARG A 50 1.76 -14.88 -3.84
C ARG A 50 1.97 -15.64 -2.52
N SER A 51 3.19 -16.07 -2.23
CA SER A 51 3.59 -16.77 -1.00
C SER A 51 3.80 -15.85 0.22
N ALA A 52 4.24 -14.60 0.01
CA ALA A 52 4.64 -13.70 1.10
C ALA A 52 3.54 -12.82 1.71
N GLY A 53 2.30 -12.86 1.16
CA GLY A 53 1.23 -11.95 1.60
C GLY A 53 1.56 -10.48 1.29
N SER A 54 2.08 -10.22 0.09
CA SER A 54 2.45 -8.90 -0.42
C SER A 54 1.75 -8.56 -1.76
N ALA A 55 0.60 -9.17 -2.04
CA ALA A 55 -0.08 -9.09 -3.34
C ALA A 55 -0.58 -7.68 -3.66
N VAL A 56 -1.21 -7.04 -2.67
CA VAL A 56 -1.72 -5.66 -2.81
C VAL A 56 -0.56 -4.69 -3.00
N THR A 57 0.51 -4.90 -2.23
CA THR A 57 1.75 -4.14 -2.31
C THR A 57 2.38 -4.22 -3.70
N CYS A 58 2.48 -5.42 -4.26
CA CYS A 58 3.07 -5.62 -5.59
C CYS A 58 2.17 -5.07 -6.71
N LEU A 59 0.85 -5.21 -6.60
CA LEU A 59 -0.09 -4.59 -7.52
C LEU A 59 0.07 -3.07 -7.54
N TYR A 60 0.17 -2.43 -6.36
CA TYR A 60 0.40 -1.00 -6.24
C TYR A 60 1.71 -0.54 -6.92
N LEU A 61 2.80 -1.28 -6.69
CA LEU A 61 4.08 -1.01 -7.34
C LEU A 61 3.98 -1.18 -8.86
N SER A 62 3.30 -2.22 -9.34
CA SER A 62 3.05 -2.41 -10.78
C SER A 62 2.27 -1.24 -11.38
N ILE A 63 1.23 -0.74 -10.71
CA ILE A 63 0.45 0.42 -11.18
C ILE A 63 1.36 1.66 -11.31
N LYS A 64 2.20 1.93 -10.32
CA LYS A 64 3.15 3.04 -10.35
C LYS A 64 4.17 2.90 -11.49
N PHE A 65 4.64 1.69 -11.75
CA PHE A 65 5.54 1.39 -12.86
C PHE A 65 4.85 1.58 -14.22
N LEU A 66 3.62 1.09 -14.39
CA LEU A 66 2.81 1.30 -15.59
C LEU A 66 2.54 2.79 -15.83
N TYR A 67 2.36 3.58 -14.77
CA TYR A 67 2.21 5.03 -14.88
C TYR A 67 3.49 5.69 -15.41
N GLY A 68 4.66 5.27 -14.93
CA GLY A 68 5.95 5.71 -15.47
C GLY A 68 6.15 5.33 -16.94
N ILE A 69 5.76 4.11 -17.33
CA ILE A 69 5.75 3.68 -18.73
C ILE A 69 4.80 4.55 -19.55
N ASN A 70 3.60 4.83 -19.06
CA ASN A 70 2.63 5.65 -19.78
C ASN A 70 3.18 7.05 -20.07
N VAL A 71 3.84 7.68 -19.09
CA VAL A 71 4.53 8.97 -19.28
C VAL A 71 5.65 8.86 -20.32
N ALA A 72 6.49 7.81 -20.24
CA ALA A 72 7.57 7.59 -21.21
C ALA A 72 7.03 7.32 -22.63
N SER A 73 5.95 6.54 -22.75
CA SER A 73 5.30 6.24 -24.02
C SER A 73 4.66 7.47 -24.64
N GLN A 74 4.07 8.38 -23.85
CA GLN A 74 3.57 9.66 -24.35
C GLN A 74 4.69 10.55 -24.91
N ILE A 75 5.85 10.58 -24.24
CA ILE A 75 7.05 11.28 -24.72
C ILE A 75 7.55 10.66 -26.03
N LEU A 76 7.61 9.32 -26.11
CA LEU A 76 8.05 8.62 -27.33
C LEU A 76 7.07 8.78 -28.50
N LEU A 77 5.76 8.73 -28.24
CA LEU A 77 4.72 8.93 -29.26
C LEU A 77 4.78 10.36 -29.82
N LEU A 78 5.01 11.36 -28.96
CA LEU A 78 5.22 12.75 -29.37
C LEU A 78 6.46 12.87 -30.27
N ASN A 79 7.58 12.24 -29.89
CA ASN A 79 8.81 12.22 -30.69
C ASN A 79 8.66 11.47 -32.02
N ALA A 80 7.78 10.47 -32.10
CA ALA A 80 7.50 9.73 -33.32
C ALA A 80 6.56 10.49 -34.27
N LEU A 81 5.53 11.16 -33.74
CA LEU A 81 4.57 11.94 -34.53
C LEU A 81 5.15 13.25 -35.07
N LEU A 82 6.06 13.91 -34.34
CA LEU A 82 6.73 15.14 -34.80
C LEU A 82 8.01 14.88 -35.62
N GLY A 83 8.40 13.61 -35.81
CA GLY A 83 9.59 13.22 -36.55
C GLY A 83 10.87 13.26 -35.70
N SER A 84 11.70 12.23 -35.86
CA SER A 84 12.90 11.89 -35.07
C SER A 84 14.02 12.94 -35.00
N LYS A 85 13.81 14.13 -35.55
CA LYS A 85 14.74 15.28 -35.48
C LYS A 85 14.43 16.23 -34.32
N PHE A 86 13.38 16.01 -33.53
CA PHE A 86 12.94 16.99 -32.54
C PHE A 86 13.79 17.00 -31.24
N ILE A 87 14.16 15.86 -30.66
CA ILE A 87 15.07 15.85 -29.50
C ILE A 87 16.50 16.25 -29.90
N THR A 88 16.95 15.85 -31.10
CA THR A 88 18.34 16.00 -31.53
C THR A 88 18.61 17.32 -32.27
N CYS A 89 17.58 17.96 -32.85
CA CYS A 89 17.72 19.20 -33.62
C CYS A 89 16.77 20.31 -33.16
N ALA A 90 16.14 20.21 -31.97
CA ALA A 90 15.36 21.32 -31.41
C ALA A 90 16.25 22.56 -31.25
N ASN A 91 16.03 23.53 -32.13
CA ASN A 91 16.42 24.90 -31.90
C ASN A 91 15.65 25.39 -30.67
N PRO A 92 16.30 25.90 -29.62
CA PRO A 92 15.64 26.21 -28.35
C PRO A 92 14.81 27.49 -28.50
N ASN A 93 13.61 27.39 -29.07
CA ASN A 93 12.57 28.37 -28.82
C ASN A 93 12.16 28.26 -27.34
N GLU A 94 12.18 29.39 -26.62
CA GLU A 94 12.03 29.43 -25.16
C GLU A 94 10.78 28.70 -24.64
N SER A 95 9.68 28.73 -25.39
CA SER A 95 8.43 28.06 -25.02
C SER A 95 8.51 26.54 -25.06
N PHE A 96 9.24 25.97 -26.02
CA PHE A 96 9.28 24.52 -26.24
C PHE A 96 10.20 23.79 -25.25
N VAL A 97 11.28 24.45 -24.85
CA VAL A 97 12.23 23.93 -23.84
C VAL A 97 11.55 23.77 -22.48
N LEU A 98 10.62 24.67 -22.13
CA LEU A 98 9.88 24.62 -20.87
C LEU A 98 8.97 23.38 -20.80
N ASP A 99 8.31 23.02 -21.90
CA ASP A 99 7.43 21.84 -21.96
C ASP A 99 8.21 20.52 -21.81
N ILE A 100 9.38 20.40 -22.46
CA ILE A 100 10.24 19.22 -22.29
C ILE A 100 10.75 19.12 -20.86
N ILE A 101 11.24 20.22 -20.28
CA ILE A 101 11.78 20.23 -18.92
C ILE A 101 10.69 19.83 -17.92
N LEU A 102 9.44 20.31 -18.11
CA LEU A 102 8.31 19.95 -17.27
C LEU A 102 7.98 18.45 -17.34
N TYR A 103 8.03 17.85 -18.53
CA TYR A 103 7.81 16.41 -18.73
C TYR A 103 8.92 15.54 -18.12
N ILE A 104 10.18 15.95 -18.26
CA ILE A 104 11.31 15.26 -17.61
C ILE A 104 11.18 15.35 -16.09
N LEU A 105 10.83 16.53 -15.56
CA LEU A 105 10.58 16.73 -14.14
C LEU A 105 9.44 15.83 -13.63
N LEU A 106 8.35 15.69 -14.40
CA LEU A 106 7.22 14.81 -14.07
C LEU A 106 7.62 13.32 -14.03
N LEU A 107 8.46 12.88 -14.98
CA LEU A 107 9.01 11.53 -15.00
C LEU A 107 9.91 11.28 -13.79
N CYS A 108 10.82 12.21 -13.49
CA CYS A 108 11.67 12.16 -12.30
C CYS A 108 10.84 12.11 -11.01
N ALA A 109 9.82 12.96 -10.87
CA ALA A 109 8.93 12.96 -9.72
C ALA A 109 8.20 11.61 -9.54
N THR A 110 7.77 10.99 -10.64
CA THR A 110 7.10 9.68 -10.63
C THR A 110 8.06 8.58 -10.20
N ILE A 111 9.30 8.59 -10.70
CA ILE A 111 10.36 7.64 -10.33
C ILE A 111 10.76 7.83 -8.85
N CYS A 112 10.93 9.07 -8.38
CA CYS A 112 11.21 9.36 -6.98
C CYS A 112 10.09 8.86 -6.06
N SER A 113 8.83 9.07 -6.45
CA SER A 113 7.68 8.50 -5.72
C SER A 113 7.73 6.98 -5.70
N PHE A 114 8.01 6.33 -6.83
CA PHE A 114 8.17 4.88 -6.90
C PHE A 114 9.29 4.35 -5.99
N ILE A 115 10.47 4.96 -6.02
CA ILE A 115 11.61 4.60 -5.17
C ILE A 115 11.28 4.81 -3.69
N TYR A 116 10.62 5.91 -3.34
CA TYR A 116 10.14 6.16 -1.98
C TYR A 116 9.21 5.05 -1.48
N TRP A 117 8.24 4.64 -2.30
CA TRP A 117 7.29 3.57 -1.98
C TRP A 117 7.95 2.18 -1.91
N ILE A 118 9.01 1.93 -2.70
CA ILE A 118 9.83 0.72 -2.55
C ILE A 118 10.57 0.74 -1.21
N PHE A 119 11.25 1.84 -0.90
CA PHE A 119 12.07 1.93 0.32
C PHE A 119 11.24 1.82 1.58
N ILE A 120 10.07 2.48 1.62
CA ILE A 120 9.16 2.38 2.76
C ILE A 120 8.67 0.94 2.93
N THR A 121 8.30 0.25 1.83
CA THR A 121 7.72 -1.10 1.85
C THR A 121 8.73 -2.19 2.20
N VAL A 122 9.95 -2.13 1.66
CA VAL A 122 10.94 -3.21 1.76
C VAL A 122 11.59 -3.27 3.15
N LEU A 123 11.63 -2.17 3.91
CA LEU A 123 12.31 -2.12 5.21
C LEU A 123 11.48 -2.77 6.33
N PRO A 124 11.80 -4.03 6.73
CA PRO A 124 11.00 -4.78 7.68
C PRO A 124 11.33 -4.40 9.13
N GLY A 125 12.38 -3.61 9.37
CA GLY A 125 12.74 -3.12 10.70
C GLY A 125 11.85 -1.98 11.19
N ARG A 126 11.33 -1.14 10.27
CA ARG A 126 10.48 0.01 10.63
C ARG A 126 8.99 -0.31 10.71
N ARG A 127 8.55 -1.50 10.27
CA ARG A 127 7.13 -1.90 10.32
C ARG A 127 6.62 -2.10 11.74
N LEU A 128 7.43 -2.72 12.60
CA LEU A 128 7.08 -2.97 14.00
C LEU A 128 6.93 -1.65 14.73
N ASN A 129 7.92 -0.76 14.62
CA ASN A 129 7.88 0.53 15.30
C ASN A 129 6.73 1.42 14.80
N PHE A 130 6.41 1.36 13.51
CA PHE A 130 5.26 2.06 12.95
C PHE A 130 3.97 1.56 13.61
N VAL A 131 3.66 0.26 13.51
CA VAL A 131 2.42 -0.31 14.07
C VAL A 131 2.36 -0.14 15.59
N ASN A 132 3.48 -0.34 16.29
CA ASN A 132 3.59 -0.13 17.73
C ASN A 132 3.18 1.28 18.13
N LYS A 133 3.56 2.32 17.36
CA LYS A 133 3.20 3.71 17.66
C LYS A 133 1.68 3.92 17.67
N TYR A 134 0.95 3.31 16.73
CA TYR A 134 -0.50 3.45 16.65
C TYR A 134 -1.24 2.64 17.71
N LEU A 135 -0.79 1.41 17.99
CA LEU A 135 -1.43 0.57 19.03
C LEU A 135 -1.15 1.10 20.44
N VAL A 136 0.09 1.49 20.74
CA VAL A 136 0.47 2.03 22.06
C VAL A 136 -0.22 3.37 22.32
N GLY A 137 -0.41 4.20 21.28
CA GLY A 137 -1.14 5.46 21.39
C GLY A 137 -2.63 5.30 21.73
N LEU A 138 -3.21 4.11 21.47
CA LEU A 138 -4.64 3.84 21.67
C LEU A 138 -4.94 3.03 22.94
N GLU A 139 -4.11 2.04 23.28
CA GLU A 139 -4.39 1.09 24.37
C GLU A 139 -3.64 1.41 25.67
N GLY A 140 -2.69 2.35 25.63
CA GLY A 140 -1.82 2.62 26.76
C GLY A 140 -0.75 1.53 26.92
N TYR A 141 0.50 1.96 27.05
CA TYR A 141 1.73 1.17 27.04
C TYR A 141 1.77 -0.11 27.91
N ARG A 142 0.83 -0.33 28.84
CA ARG A 142 0.84 -1.43 29.83
C ARG A 142 0.22 -2.76 29.38
N MET A 143 -0.50 -2.84 28.25
CA MET A 143 -1.29 -4.04 27.89
C MET A 143 -0.73 -4.82 26.68
N VAL A 144 0.08 -4.18 25.82
CA VAL A 144 0.56 -4.81 24.57
C VAL A 144 1.88 -5.54 24.84
N ASP A 145 1.78 -6.84 25.10
CA ASP A 145 2.94 -7.72 25.13
C ASP A 145 3.68 -7.68 23.76
N SER A 146 4.99 -7.42 23.80
CA SER A 146 5.84 -7.27 22.62
C SER A 146 5.86 -8.53 21.74
N GLN A 147 5.68 -9.71 22.34
CA GLN A 147 5.62 -10.98 21.63
C GLN A 147 4.28 -11.14 20.90
N SER A 148 3.18 -10.76 21.55
CA SER A 148 1.84 -10.72 20.95
C SER A 148 1.77 -9.71 19.80
N LEU A 149 2.36 -8.52 19.95
CA LEU A 149 2.48 -7.53 18.88
C LEU A 149 3.26 -8.07 17.68
N ARG A 150 4.38 -8.76 17.94
CA ARG A 150 5.17 -9.39 16.88
C ARG A 150 4.36 -10.46 16.16
N ARG A 151 3.61 -11.31 16.87
CA ARG A 151 2.72 -12.30 16.24
C ARG A 151 1.63 -11.63 15.41
N PHE A 152 1.01 -10.57 15.90
CA PHE A 152 0.03 -9.79 15.13
C PHE A 152 0.64 -9.25 13.84
N VAL A 153 1.77 -8.53 13.91
CA VAL A 153 2.37 -7.91 12.72
C VAL A 153 2.86 -8.95 11.70
N PHE A 154 3.47 -10.04 12.15
CA PHE A 154 4.08 -11.01 11.24
C PHE A 154 3.11 -12.09 10.75
N ASN A 155 2.22 -12.60 11.60
CA ASN A 155 1.36 -13.73 11.26
C ASN A 155 -0.04 -13.29 10.80
N PHE A 156 -0.63 -12.31 11.48
CA PHE A 156 -1.97 -11.82 11.17
C PHE A 156 -1.96 -10.74 10.08
N LEU A 157 -1.19 -9.68 10.29
CA LEU A 157 -1.19 -8.50 9.43
C LEU A 157 -0.32 -8.66 8.17
N ARG A 158 0.77 -9.44 8.26
CA ARG A 158 1.74 -9.71 7.17
C ARG A 158 2.25 -8.42 6.50
N TYR A 159 2.87 -8.53 5.33
CA TYR A 159 3.39 -7.37 4.59
C TYR A 159 2.27 -6.47 4.06
N ASP A 160 1.19 -7.06 3.53
CA ASP A 160 0.07 -6.30 2.95
C ASP A 160 -0.70 -5.45 3.98
N GLY A 161 -1.00 -5.97 5.18
CA GLY A 161 -1.74 -5.20 6.19
C GLY A 161 -0.94 -4.03 6.76
N VAL A 162 0.39 -4.18 6.89
CA VAL A 162 1.29 -3.08 7.26
C VAL A 162 1.34 -2.02 6.16
N PHE A 163 1.43 -2.46 4.90
CA PHE A 163 1.39 -1.56 3.74
C PHE A 163 0.06 -0.78 3.71
N LEU A 164 -1.05 -1.46 3.97
CA LEU A 164 -2.38 -0.86 3.98
C LEU A 164 -2.53 0.16 5.11
N LEU A 165 -2.06 -0.14 6.34
CA LEU A 165 -2.02 0.83 7.43
C LEU A 165 -1.19 2.07 7.09
N ARG A 166 -0.03 1.90 6.44
CA ARG A 166 0.79 3.05 5.99
C ARG A 166 0.12 3.86 4.89
N MET A 167 -0.55 3.19 3.97
CA MET A 167 -1.33 3.84 2.92
C MET A 167 -2.47 4.66 3.53
N THR A 168 -3.21 4.09 4.48
CA THR A 168 -4.25 4.78 5.24
C THR A 168 -3.70 5.95 6.04
N ALA A 169 -2.56 5.80 6.74
CA ALA A 169 -1.94 6.92 7.46
C ALA A 169 -1.55 8.08 6.53
N THR A 170 -1.04 7.77 5.34
CA THR A 170 -0.58 8.78 4.38
C THR A 170 -1.75 9.49 3.67
N HIS A 171 -2.87 8.79 3.42
CA HIS A 171 -3.99 9.32 2.61
C HIS A 171 -5.21 9.73 3.43
N ALA A 172 -5.52 9.02 4.52
CA ALA A 172 -6.66 9.28 5.40
C ALA A 172 -6.26 9.87 6.77
N GLY A 173 -4.95 10.00 7.02
CA GLY A 173 -4.39 10.58 8.24
C GLY A 173 -4.24 9.58 9.39
N ASP A 174 -3.54 10.03 10.43
CA ASP A 174 -3.17 9.20 11.58
C ASP A 174 -4.38 8.67 12.36
N LEU A 175 -5.46 9.45 12.47
CA LEU A 175 -6.67 9.06 13.19
C LEU A 175 -7.39 7.87 12.52
N ALA A 176 -7.51 7.88 11.20
CA ALA A 176 -8.12 6.78 10.45
C ALA A 176 -7.25 5.52 10.52
N CYS A 177 -5.92 5.68 10.50
CA CYS A 177 -4.97 4.58 10.69
C CYS A 177 -5.09 3.98 12.11
N CYS A 178 -5.22 4.82 13.14
CA CYS A 178 -5.47 4.39 14.50
C CYS A 178 -6.75 3.55 14.63
N ASP A 179 -7.88 4.07 14.13
CA ASP A 179 -9.17 3.37 14.16
C ASP A 179 -9.10 2.01 13.43
N LEU A 180 -8.44 1.98 12.26
CA LEU A 180 -8.24 0.74 11.50
C LEU A 180 -7.35 -0.26 12.25
N ALA A 181 -6.24 0.19 12.83
CA ALA A 181 -5.32 -0.65 13.58
C ALA A 181 -6.00 -1.30 14.79
N LYS A 182 -6.86 -0.54 15.50
CA LYS A 182 -7.66 -1.03 16.63
C LYS A 182 -8.65 -2.12 16.20
N THR A 183 -9.39 -1.89 15.12
CA THR A 183 -10.34 -2.88 14.61
C THR A 183 -9.63 -4.18 14.23
N LEU A 184 -8.49 -4.09 13.55
CA LEU A 184 -7.68 -5.25 13.17
C LEU A 184 -7.12 -6.00 14.39
N TRP A 185 -6.68 -5.27 15.41
CA TRP A 185 -6.18 -5.85 16.66
C TRP A 185 -7.27 -6.59 17.43
N ASN A 186 -8.45 -6.00 17.58
CA ASN A 186 -9.60 -6.64 18.23
C ASN A 186 -9.99 -7.95 17.52
N ARG A 187 -10.03 -7.96 16.18
CA ARG A 187 -10.31 -9.18 15.40
C ARG A 187 -9.23 -10.26 15.59
N PHE A 188 -7.97 -9.87 15.73
CA PHE A 188 -6.90 -10.82 16.03
C PHE A 188 -7.10 -11.53 17.38
N HIS A 189 -7.57 -10.81 18.40
CA HIS A 189 -7.91 -11.39 19.70
C HIS A 189 -9.14 -12.32 19.61
N ASP A 190 -10.21 -11.88 18.95
CA ASP A 190 -11.44 -12.66 18.75
C ASP A 190 -11.17 -13.98 17.99
N ASN A 191 -10.34 -13.95 16.94
CA ASN A 191 -9.92 -15.17 16.24
C ASN A 191 -9.05 -16.10 17.09
N LYS A 192 -8.28 -15.55 18.04
CA LYS A 192 -7.46 -16.35 18.96
C LYS A 192 -8.35 -17.05 20.01
N GLU A 193 -9.40 -16.40 20.48
CA GLU A 193 -10.37 -16.98 21.42
C GLU A 193 -11.15 -18.14 20.77
N ARG A 194 -11.69 -17.92 19.56
CA ARG A 194 -12.39 -18.98 18.79
C ARG A 194 -11.53 -20.22 18.53
N ALA A 195 -10.23 -20.06 18.32
CA ALA A 195 -9.33 -21.17 18.09
C ALA A 195 -9.00 -21.98 19.36
N HIS A 196 -9.34 -21.46 20.54
CA HIS A 196 -9.08 -22.10 21.82
C HIS A 196 -10.29 -22.90 22.35
N ASP A 197 -11.47 -22.63 21.79
CA ASP A 197 -12.76 -23.28 22.13
C ASP A 197 -13.06 -24.52 21.25
N ILE A 198 -12.19 -24.86 20.30
CA ILE A 198 -12.27 -26.02 19.38
C ILE A 198 -11.21 -27.05 19.78
#